data_AF-A0A2N5VWY0-F1
#
_entry.id   AF-A0A2N5VWY0-F1
#
_cell.length_a   1.000
_cell.length_b   1.000
_cell.length_c   1.000
_cell.angle_alpha   90.00
_cell.angle_beta   90.00
_cell.angle_gamma   90.00
#
_symmetry.space_group_name_H-M   'P 1'
#
loop_
_entity.id
_entity.type
_entity.pdbx_description
1 polymer ?
#
loop_
_entity_poly.entity_id
_entity_poly.type
_entity_poly.pdbx_seq_one_letter_code
_entity_poly.pdbx_strand_id
1 'polypeptide(L)'
;MKATTIAVFFALALPAVMAKGHSGCYNYFMKKDGCVYSAADPRERCPQPRKHAQTNPAQKFVMNPGAAKGKRSKDSLERRYDTTRPSFAVGGGKGICGFYNSTTELGVCLWSGPEQNNPTADTSGWINGLKSDNCRKGVYVQRKNDPHSVQYVPVLDGCGFDNKAYDPGCFDIALTIKLFERFNPTADERRDGLLYGGLTWDFDNINGTHPQNAPI
;
A
#
# COMPACT_ATOMS: atom_id res chain seq x y z
N MET A 1 53.58 45.00 18.71
CA MET A 1 52.35 44.19 18.87
C MET A 1 51.82 43.86 17.49
N LYS A 2 51.91 42.61 17.03
CA LYS A 2 51.30 42.13 15.78
C LYS A 2 50.34 41.01 16.15
N ALA A 3 49.05 41.29 16.08
CA ALA A 3 48.00 40.30 16.31
C ALA A 3 47.65 39.66 14.97
N THR A 4 47.95 38.37 14.83
CA THR A 4 47.58 37.59 13.64
C THR A 4 46.28 36.87 13.96
N THR A 5 45.16 37.39 13.44
CA THR A 5 43.84 36.78 13.59
C THR A 5 43.73 35.61 12.60
N ILE A 6 43.79 34.37 13.09
CA ILE A 6 43.50 33.18 12.28
C ILE A 6 41.99 32.92 12.38
N ALA A 7 41.27 33.16 11.28
CA ALA A 7 39.87 32.79 11.16
C ALA A 7 39.76 31.30 10.80
N VAL A 8 39.27 30.50 11.73
CA VAL A 8 38.95 29.08 11.50
C VAL A 8 37.57 29.00 10.85
N PHE A 9 37.52 28.68 9.57
CA PHE A 9 36.27 28.35 8.88
C PHE A 9 35.86 26.91 9.22
N PHE A 10 34.88 26.78 10.12
CA PHE A 10 34.14 25.52 10.30
C PHE A 10 33.20 25.34 9.10
N ALA A 11 33.61 24.52 8.13
CA ALA A 11 32.71 24.07 7.08
C ALA A 11 31.71 23.08 7.69
N LEU A 12 30.47 23.54 7.91
CA LEU A 12 29.33 22.68 8.23
C LEU A 12 29.03 21.81 7.01
N ALA A 13 29.64 20.63 6.96
CA ALA A 13 29.22 19.56 6.05
C ALA A 13 27.85 19.04 6.51
N LEU A 14 26.78 19.67 6.04
CA LEU A 14 25.45 19.08 6.13
C LEU A 14 25.49 17.81 5.27
N PRO A 15 25.19 16.61 5.82
CA PRO A 15 25.02 15.45 4.98
C PRO A 15 23.88 15.77 4.01
N ALA A 16 24.18 15.74 2.71
CA ALA A 16 23.16 15.82 1.70
C ALA A 16 22.20 14.65 1.95
N VAL A 17 21.02 14.96 2.50
CA VAL A 17 19.92 14.01 2.54
C VAL A 17 19.55 13.80 1.08
N MET A 18 20.13 12.77 0.45
CA MET A 18 19.68 12.35 -0.87
C MET A 18 18.18 12.13 -0.75
N ALA A 19 17.41 12.93 -1.49
CA ALA A 19 15.98 12.72 -1.59
C ALA A 19 15.78 11.27 -2.03
N LYS A 20 15.17 10.49 -1.14
CA LYS A 20 14.96 9.08 -1.35
C LYS A 20 13.99 8.94 -2.53
N GLY A 21 14.50 8.52 -3.68
CA GLY A 21 13.71 8.49 -4.90
C GLY A 21 12.49 7.59 -4.76
N HIS A 22 11.41 7.92 -5.46
CA HIS A 22 10.13 7.23 -5.34
C HIS A 22 10.10 5.83 -5.95
N SER A 23 9.35 4.89 -5.36
CA SER A 23 9.19 3.55 -5.95
C SER A 23 8.53 3.60 -7.33
N GLY A 24 8.70 2.55 -8.14
CA GLY A 24 8.10 2.54 -9.47
C GLY A 24 6.57 2.62 -9.41
N CYS A 25 5.92 2.00 -8.43
CA CYS A 25 4.48 2.15 -8.23
C CYS A 25 4.07 3.56 -7.79
N TYR A 26 4.86 4.20 -6.92
CA TYR A 26 4.64 5.60 -6.57
C TYR A 26 4.72 6.51 -7.81
N ASN A 27 5.78 6.36 -8.61
CA ASN A 27 5.96 7.11 -9.85
C ASN A 27 4.85 6.84 -10.87
N TYR A 28 4.39 5.59 -10.97
CA TYR A 28 3.27 5.20 -11.83
C TYR A 28 1.99 5.96 -11.45
N PHE A 29 1.64 6.01 -10.16
CA PHE A 29 0.44 6.74 -9.70
C PHE A 29 0.60 8.27 -9.79
N MET A 30 1.78 8.81 -9.48
CA MET A 30 2.06 10.22 -9.76
C MET A 30 1.86 10.57 -11.23
N LYS A 31 2.27 9.70 -12.16
CA LYS A 31 2.08 9.92 -13.60
C LYS A 31 0.62 9.72 -14.04
N LYS A 32 -0.06 8.70 -13.51
CA LYS A 32 -1.42 8.30 -13.91
C LYS A 32 -2.49 9.22 -13.32
N ASP A 33 -2.42 9.46 -12.02
CA ASP A 33 -3.46 10.12 -11.23
C ASP A 33 -3.04 11.53 -10.77
N GLY A 34 -1.77 11.90 -10.92
CA GLY A 34 -1.23 13.17 -10.43
C GLY A 34 -0.99 13.19 -8.91
N CYS A 35 -1.22 12.06 -8.24
CA CYS A 35 -1.11 11.93 -6.79
C CYS A 35 -0.92 10.46 -6.39
N VAL A 36 -0.48 10.21 -5.16
CA VAL A 36 -0.39 8.89 -4.54
C VAL A 36 -1.19 8.89 -3.26
N TYR A 37 -2.02 7.88 -3.06
CA TYR A 37 -2.74 7.74 -1.80
C TYR A 37 -1.77 7.45 -0.67
N SER A 38 -2.08 7.99 0.52
CA SER A 38 -1.26 7.81 1.71
C SER A 38 0.17 8.37 1.62
N ALA A 39 0.52 9.11 0.56
CA ALA A 39 1.82 9.80 0.41
C ALA A 39 2.17 10.63 1.64
N ALA A 40 3.47 10.81 1.93
CA ALA A 40 3.91 11.61 3.07
C ALA A 40 3.72 13.12 2.80
N ASP A 41 4.02 13.57 1.59
CA ASP A 41 3.86 14.96 1.17
C ASP A 41 2.37 15.26 0.90
N PRO A 42 1.75 16.24 1.61
CA PRO A 42 0.38 16.64 1.35
C PRO A 42 0.10 17.12 -0.08
N ARG A 43 1.12 17.55 -0.83
CA ARG A 43 1.01 18.01 -2.22
C ARG A 43 0.91 16.86 -3.21
N GLU A 44 1.50 15.73 -2.86
CA GLU A 44 1.45 14.49 -3.66
C GLU A 44 0.35 13.56 -3.15
N ARG A 45 -0.15 13.77 -1.93
CA ARG A 45 -1.24 13.01 -1.36
C ARG A 45 -2.54 13.31 -2.10
N CYS A 46 -3.16 12.26 -2.64
CA CYS A 46 -4.46 12.40 -3.25
C CYS A 46 -5.50 12.98 -2.26
N PRO A 47 -6.41 13.84 -2.73
CA PRO A 47 -7.44 14.41 -1.90
C PRO A 47 -8.32 13.31 -1.31
N GLN A 48 -8.64 13.43 -0.04
CA GLN A 48 -9.59 12.52 0.56
C GLN A 48 -10.97 12.72 -0.06
N PRO A 49 -11.72 11.63 -0.31
CA PRO A 49 -13.14 11.78 -0.54
C PRO A 49 -13.73 12.62 0.59
N ARG A 50 -14.39 13.74 0.25
CA ARG A 50 -15.03 14.57 1.28
C ARG A 50 -15.93 13.67 2.11
N LYS A 51 -15.73 13.65 3.44
CA LYS A 51 -16.78 13.21 4.36
C LYS A 51 -18.02 13.98 3.94
N HIS A 52 -19.05 13.31 3.43
CA HIS A 52 -20.29 14.02 3.18
C HIS A 52 -20.74 14.54 4.54
N ALA A 53 -20.64 15.86 4.74
CA ALA A 53 -21.32 16.52 5.83
C ALA A 53 -22.76 16.01 5.82
N GLN A 54 -23.25 15.55 6.98
CA GLN A 54 -24.66 15.26 7.20
C GLN A 54 -25.45 16.56 7.01
N THR A 55 -25.70 16.96 5.77
CA THR A 55 -26.57 18.05 5.42
C THR A 55 -27.49 17.54 4.33
N ASN A 56 -28.52 16.82 4.75
CA ASN A 56 -29.91 17.14 4.44
C ASN A 56 -30.82 16.19 5.25
N PRO A 57 -31.84 16.70 5.97
CA PRO A 57 -32.86 15.84 6.55
C PRO A 57 -33.50 15.05 5.40
N ALA A 58 -33.71 13.75 5.62
CA ALA A 58 -34.18 12.82 4.61
C ALA A 58 -35.39 13.37 3.85
N GLN A 59 -35.20 13.75 2.59
CA GLN A 59 -36.32 13.96 1.68
C GLN A 59 -36.99 12.60 1.46
N LYS A 60 -38.30 12.56 1.75
CA LYS A 60 -39.18 11.40 1.54
C LYS A 60 -38.92 10.79 0.15
N PHE A 61 -38.49 9.54 0.12
CA PHE A 61 -38.26 8.80 -1.12
C PHE A 61 -39.58 8.60 -1.87
N VAL A 62 -39.65 9.11 -3.10
CA VAL A 62 -40.58 8.61 -4.13
C VAL A 62 -39.92 7.38 -4.74
N MET A 63 -40.52 6.20 -4.55
CA MET A 63 -39.99 4.96 -5.12
C MET A 63 -40.23 4.94 -6.64
N ASN A 64 -39.15 4.99 -7.42
CA ASN A 64 -39.16 4.67 -8.85
C ASN A 64 -38.73 3.19 -9.01
N PRO A 65 -39.60 2.29 -9.51
CA PRO A 65 -39.32 0.84 -9.55
C PRO A 65 -38.17 0.40 -10.48
N GLY A 66 -37.56 1.32 -11.24
CA GLY A 66 -36.49 1.02 -12.21
C GLY A 66 -35.05 1.17 -11.71
N ALA A 67 -34.81 1.63 -10.47
CA ALA A 67 -33.48 1.96 -9.97
C ALA A 67 -32.95 0.97 -8.92
N ALA A 68 -33.07 -0.33 -9.17
CA ALA A 68 -32.47 -1.34 -8.29
C ALA A 68 -30.99 -1.56 -8.67
N LYS A 69 -30.09 -0.68 -8.20
CA LYS A 69 -28.65 -0.94 -7.97
C LYS A 69 -27.97 0.33 -7.46
N GLY A 70 -28.13 0.60 -6.18
CA GLY A 70 -27.45 1.71 -5.52
C GLY A 70 -27.24 1.44 -4.04
N LYS A 71 -26.42 0.44 -3.71
CA LYS A 71 -25.93 0.29 -2.32
C LYS A 71 -24.63 1.09 -2.19
N ARG A 72 -24.76 2.35 -1.74
CA ARG A 72 -23.66 3.11 -1.13
C ARG A 72 -23.53 2.67 0.32
N SER A 73 -22.32 2.40 0.79
CA SER A 73 -22.03 2.24 2.21
C SER A 73 -21.33 3.50 2.77
N LYS A 74 -21.66 3.82 4.03
CA LYS A 74 -21.18 4.97 4.80
C LYS A 74 -19.76 4.67 5.32
N ASP A 75 -18.83 5.60 5.11
CA ASP A 75 -17.51 5.71 5.77
C ASP A 75 -16.63 4.44 5.83
N SER A 76 -16.84 3.46 4.93
CA SER A 76 -15.94 2.32 4.80
C SER A 76 -14.61 2.76 4.16
N LEU A 77 -13.50 2.15 4.59
CA LEU A 77 -12.19 2.19 3.94
C LEU A 77 -12.20 1.53 2.53
N GLU A 78 -13.38 1.25 1.98
CA GLU A 78 -13.59 0.89 0.58
C GLU A 78 -13.20 2.08 -0.27
N ARG A 79 -11.93 2.08 -0.65
CA ARG A 79 -11.38 2.67 -1.86
C ARG A 79 -9.86 2.63 -1.72
N ARG A 80 -9.16 1.86 -2.57
CA ARG A 80 -8.36 2.45 -3.67
C ARG A 80 -7.42 1.47 -4.38
N TYR A 81 -6.70 0.59 -3.67
CA TYR A 81 -6.06 -0.55 -4.34
C TYR A 81 -6.92 -1.79 -4.18
N ASP A 82 -7.85 -1.95 -5.13
CA ASP A 82 -8.59 -3.19 -5.26
C ASP A 82 -7.76 -4.15 -6.11
N THR A 83 -7.45 -5.31 -5.56
CA THR A 83 -6.81 -6.38 -6.34
C THR A 83 -7.74 -6.76 -7.49
N THR A 84 -7.21 -6.78 -8.71
CA THR A 84 -7.95 -7.22 -9.90
C THR A 84 -7.91 -8.75 -10.07
N ARG A 85 -7.05 -9.43 -9.29
CA ARG A 85 -6.85 -10.87 -9.26
C ARG A 85 -6.98 -11.39 -7.83
N PRO A 86 -7.28 -12.68 -7.62
CA PRO A 86 -7.30 -13.27 -6.28
C PRO A 86 -5.95 -13.12 -5.57
N SER A 87 -5.98 -12.75 -4.29
CA SER A 87 -4.79 -12.75 -3.43
C SER A 87 -4.48 -14.17 -2.97
N PHE A 88 -3.20 -14.53 -2.93
CA PHE A 88 -2.74 -15.86 -2.52
C PHE A 88 -1.95 -15.83 -1.20
N ALA A 89 -1.81 -17.01 -0.58
CA ALA A 89 -0.98 -17.19 0.61
C ALA A 89 0.51 -17.43 0.25
N VAL A 90 1.44 -16.71 0.89
CA VAL A 90 2.89 -16.84 0.66
C VAL A 90 3.52 -17.86 1.61
N GLY A 91 4.58 -18.56 1.19
CA GLY A 91 5.24 -19.60 1.99
C GLY A 91 6.08 -19.10 3.17
N GLY A 92 6.60 -17.87 3.13
CA GLY A 92 7.56 -17.37 4.12
C GLY A 92 9.02 -17.68 3.74
N GLY A 93 9.94 -17.41 4.67
CA GLY A 93 11.37 -17.59 4.48
C GLY A 93 12.13 -16.26 4.43
N LYS A 94 13.33 -16.27 3.82
CA LYS A 94 14.16 -15.07 3.64
C LYS A 94 13.71 -14.32 2.39
N GLY A 95 12.94 -13.26 2.59
CA GLY A 95 12.47 -12.36 1.54
C GLY A 95 13.27 -11.06 1.43
N ILE A 96 12.76 -10.11 0.66
CA ILE A 96 13.32 -8.75 0.47
C ILE A 96 13.41 -8.00 1.80
N CYS A 97 12.43 -8.13 2.68
CA CYS A 97 12.45 -7.47 4.00
C CYS A 97 13.12 -8.29 5.11
N GLY A 98 13.78 -9.40 4.75
CA GLY A 98 14.39 -10.32 5.70
C GLY A 98 13.55 -11.57 5.94
N PHE A 99 13.87 -12.29 7.03
CA PHE A 99 13.22 -13.55 7.36
C PHE A 99 11.86 -13.31 8.01
N TYR A 100 10.84 -14.07 7.61
CA TYR A 100 9.54 -14.13 8.27
C TYR A 100 8.92 -15.54 8.19
N ASN A 101 8.14 -15.91 9.20
CA ASN A 101 7.37 -17.16 9.21
C ASN A 101 5.89 -16.88 8.93
N SER A 102 5.47 -17.24 7.71
CA SER A 102 4.12 -17.01 7.19
C SER A 102 3.00 -17.69 7.99
N THR A 103 3.31 -18.76 8.74
CA THR A 103 2.32 -19.49 9.55
C THR A 103 2.08 -18.85 10.93
N THR A 104 3.00 -18.01 11.40
CA THR A 104 2.94 -17.39 12.73
C THR A 104 2.82 -15.87 12.69
N GLU A 105 3.34 -15.22 11.65
CA GLU A 105 3.34 -13.76 11.52
C GLU A 105 2.23 -13.27 10.61
N LEU A 106 1.60 -12.16 11.00
CA LEU A 106 0.67 -11.41 10.15
C LEU A 106 1.46 -10.42 9.29
N GLY A 107 1.16 -10.39 8.00
CA GLY A 107 1.82 -9.49 7.07
C GLY A 107 1.47 -9.76 5.63
N VAL A 108 1.99 -8.88 4.77
CA VAL A 108 1.70 -8.86 3.35
C VAL A 108 2.97 -8.90 2.51
N CYS A 109 2.80 -9.30 1.27
CA CYS A 109 3.79 -9.22 0.23
C CYS A 109 3.27 -8.28 -0.87
N LEU A 110 4.02 -7.22 -1.19
CA LEU A 110 3.63 -6.24 -2.22
C LEU A 110 4.34 -6.55 -3.54
N TRP A 111 3.82 -6.07 -4.68
CA TRP A 111 4.47 -6.37 -5.96
C TRP A 111 5.89 -5.81 -6.05
N SER A 112 6.82 -6.67 -6.49
CA SER A 112 8.25 -6.38 -6.52
C SER A 112 8.70 -5.62 -7.79
N GLY A 113 7.82 -5.46 -8.77
CA GLY A 113 8.08 -4.72 -10.00
C GLY A 113 8.20 -5.59 -11.25
N PRO A 114 8.40 -4.98 -12.43
CA PRO A 114 8.36 -5.71 -13.69
C PRO A 114 9.60 -6.57 -13.94
N GLU A 115 10.76 -6.15 -13.43
CA GLU A 115 12.04 -6.85 -13.62
C GLU A 115 12.32 -7.77 -12.42
N GLN A 116 12.51 -9.06 -12.69
CA GLN A 116 12.69 -10.10 -11.66
C GLN A 116 14.07 -10.76 -11.73
N ASN A 117 14.76 -10.67 -12.87
CA ASN A 117 16.06 -11.27 -13.09
C ASN A 117 17.18 -10.30 -12.70
N ASN A 118 17.09 -9.06 -13.17
CA ASN A 118 18.10 -8.02 -12.92
C ASN A 118 17.46 -6.71 -12.44
N PRO A 119 16.79 -6.70 -11.27
CA PRO A 119 16.06 -5.52 -10.80
C PRO A 119 17.02 -4.36 -10.55
N THR A 120 16.57 -3.14 -10.87
CA THR A 120 17.19 -1.88 -10.45
C THR A 120 16.27 -1.17 -9.45
N ALA A 121 16.75 -0.12 -8.78
CA ALA A 121 15.87 0.69 -7.93
C ALA A 121 14.70 1.32 -8.71
N ASP A 122 14.89 1.61 -10.01
CA ASP A 122 13.90 2.25 -10.87
C ASP A 122 12.87 1.26 -11.44
N THR A 123 13.20 -0.03 -11.49
CA THR A 123 12.27 -1.10 -11.85
C THR A 123 11.60 -1.74 -10.63
N SER A 124 11.55 -1.02 -9.50
CA SER A 124 10.82 -1.47 -8.31
C SER A 124 9.31 -1.40 -8.53
N GLY A 125 8.56 -2.31 -7.93
CA GLY A 125 7.11 -2.16 -7.78
C GLY A 125 6.82 -1.18 -6.65
N TRP A 126 6.12 -1.63 -5.62
CA TRP A 126 6.12 -0.93 -4.32
C TRP A 126 7.40 -1.18 -3.54
N ILE A 127 8.11 -2.25 -3.87
CA ILE A 127 9.29 -2.74 -3.16
C ILE A 127 10.17 -3.51 -4.16
N ASN A 128 11.48 -3.59 -3.94
CA ASN A 128 12.33 -4.68 -4.47
C ASN A 128 13.62 -4.78 -3.64
N GLY A 129 14.54 -5.68 -4.04
CA GLY A 129 15.81 -5.89 -3.33
C GLY A 129 16.73 -4.66 -3.26
N LEU A 130 16.59 -3.69 -4.16
CA LEU A 130 17.36 -2.43 -4.17
C LEU A 130 16.56 -1.24 -3.65
N LYS A 131 15.27 -1.44 -3.35
CA LYS A 131 14.33 -0.44 -2.87
C LYS A 131 13.40 -1.06 -1.83
N SER A 132 13.98 -1.36 -0.68
CA SER A 132 13.36 -2.10 0.42
C SER A 132 12.68 -1.18 1.44
N ASP A 133 12.51 0.10 1.13
CA ASP A 133 12.19 1.11 2.15
C ASP A 133 10.74 1.11 2.61
N ASN A 134 9.86 0.45 1.84
CA ASN A 134 8.51 0.15 2.24
C ASN A 134 8.41 -1.10 3.14
N CYS A 135 9.52 -1.80 3.41
CA CYS A 135 9.55 -2.88 4.39
C CYS A 135 9.11 -2.41 5.77
N ARG A 136 8.35 -3.27 6.45
CA ARG A 136 7.84 -3.08 7.82
C ARG A 136 6.87 -1.90 8.00
N LYS A 137 6.60 -1.11 6.95
CA LYS A 137 5.53 -0.11 6.98
C LYS A 137 4.18 -0.80 7.13
N GLY A 138 3.30 -0.16 7.89
CA GLY A 138 1.93 -0.62 8.08
C GLY A 138 1.07 -0.38 6.84
N VAL A 139 0.29 -1.38 6.48
CA VAL A 139 -0.81 -1.29 5.53
C VAL A 139 -2.10 -1.68 6.22
N TYR A 140 -3.23 -1.20 5.73
CA TYR A 140 -4.51 -1.83 6.02
C TYR A 140 -4.90 -2.75 4.86
N VAL A 141 -5.54 -3.86 5.18
CA VAL A 141 -6.07 -4.82 4.21
C VAL A 141 -7.47 -5.22 4.64
N GLN A 142 -8.38 -5.31 3.68
CA GLN A 142 -9.79 -5.57 3.89
C GLN A 142 -10.30 -6.50 2.79
N ARG A 143 -11.19 -7.44 3.12
CA ARG A 143 -12.01 -8.15 2.13
C ARG A 143 -12.85 -7.13 1.38
N LYS A 144 -12.81 -7.18 0.05
CA LYS A 144 -13.59 -6.27 -0.77
C LYS A 144 -15.07 -6.36 -0.41
N ASN A 145 -15.71 -5.21 -0.21
CA ASN A 145 -17.11 -5.08 0.22
C ASN A 145 -17.44 -5.51 1.67
N ASP A 146 -16.43 -5.76 2.52
CA ASP A 146 -16.64 -6.08 3.95
C ASP A 146 -15.82 -5.14 4.87
N PRO A 147 -16.40 -4.01 5.32
CA PRO A 147 -15.72 -3.03 6.17
C PRO A 147 -15.39 -3.54 7.58
N HIS A 148 -15.90 -4.70 7.99
CA HIS A 148 -15.62 -5.27 9.30
C HIS A 148 -14.40 -6.20 9.30
N SER A 149 -13.86 -6.51 8.11
CA SER A 149 -12.72 -7.42 7.96
C SER A 149 -11.34 -6.77 8.10
N VAL A 150 -11.26 -5.45 8.31
CA VAL A 150 -10.01 -4.66 8.26
C VAL A 150 -8.93 -5.24 9.18
N GLN A 151 -7.74 -5.46 8.62
CA GLN A 151 -6.52 -5.85 9.34
C GLN A 151 -5.42 -4.82 9.09
N TYR A 152 -4.71 -4.42 10.14
CA TYR A 152 -3.50 -3.58 10.03
C TYR A 152 -2.28 -4.46 10.23
N VAL A 153 -1.41 -4.51 9.22
CA VAL A 153 -0.31 -5.48 9.15
C VAL A 153 0.91 -4.87 8.46
N PRO A 154 2.13 -5.35 8.76
CA PRO A 154 3.33 -4.86 8.10
C PRO A 154 3.53 -5.46 6.70
N VAL A 155 4.25 -4.73 5.85
CA VAL A 155 4.89 -5.30 4.64
C VAL A 155 6.07 -6.18 5.07
N LEU A 156 6.02 -7.46 4.72
CA LEU A 156 7.02 -8.46 5.07
C LEU A 156 7.87 -8.93 3.89
N ASP A 157 7.41 -8.71 2.65
CA ASP A 157 8.17 -9.15 1.48
C ASP A 157 7.73 -8.42 0.19
N GLY A 158 8.44 -8.69 -0.91
CA GLY A 158 8.03 -8.38 -2.27
C GLY A 158 7.80 -9.63 -3.12
N CYS A 159 6.74 -9.62 -3.94
CA CYS A 159 6.28 -10.77 -4.74
C CYS A 159 6.20 -10.41 -6.22
N GLY A 160 6.52 -11.36 -7.11
CA GLY A 160 6.51 -11.10 -8.56
C GLY A 160 5.11 -11.05 -9.19
N PHE A 161 4.14 -11.80 -8.64
CA PHE A 161 2.76 -11.95 -9.15
C PHE A 161 2.66 -12.29 -10.65
N ASP A 162 3.74 -12.86 -11.22
CA ASP A 162 3.95 -13.07 -12.66
C ASP A 162 3.57 -11.86 -13.53
N ASN A 163 3.77 -10.66 -12.98
CA ASN A 163 3.36 -9.42 -13.62
C ASN A 163 4.57 -8.62 -14.08
N LYS A 164 4.46 -8.08 -15.30
CA LYS A 164 5.52 -7.31 -15.98
C LYS A 164 5.12 -5.86 -16.23
N ALA A 165 3.94 -5.45 -15.76
CA ALA A 165 3.42 -4.10 -15.94
C ALA A 165 2.95 -3.51 -14.60
N TYR A 166 3.12 -2.18 -14.46
CA TYR A 166 2.66 -1.43 -13.29
C TYR A 166 1.14 -1.50 -13.08
N ASP A 167 0.40 -1.70 -14.16
CA ASP A 167 -1.01 -2.09 -14.12
C ASP A 167 -1.13 -3.52 -14.66
N PRO A 168 -1.63 -4.51 -13.88
CA PRO A 168 -2.22 -4.39 -12.55
C PRO A 168 -1.22 -4.50 -11.38
N GLY A 169 0.10 -4.55 -11.62
CA GLY A 169 1.09 -4.92 -10.61
C GLY A 169 1.02 -4.11 -9.31
N CYS A 170 0.81 -2.79 -9.42
CA CYS A 170 0.71 -1.92 -8.25
C CYS A 170 -0.56 -2.11 -7.41
N PHE A 171 -1.53 -2.89 -7.88
CA PHE A 171 -2.73 -3.25 -7.14
C PHE A 171 -2.61 -4.60 -6.45
N ASP A 172 -1.62 -5.41 -6.83
CA ASP A 172 -1.47 -6.78 -6.37
C ASP A 172 -0.88 -6.84 -4.95
N ILE A 173 -1.49 -7.68 -4.11
CA ILE A 173 -1.07 -7.97 -2.73
C ILE A 173 -1.30 -9.46 -2.43
N ALA A 174 -0.36 -10.06 -1.72
CA ALA A 174 -0.44 -11.43 -1.23
C ALA A 174 -0.28 -11.42 0.29
N LEU A 175 -0.78 -12.47 0.94
CA LEU A 175 -0.93 -12.53 2.39
C LEU A 175 -0.04 -13.63 2.97
N THR A 176 0.45 -13.42 4.18
CA THR A 176 0.90 -14.54 5.02
C THR A 176 -0.22 -15.57 5.22
N ILE A 177 0.11 -16.84 5.43
CA ILE A 177 -0.85 -17.93 5.72
C ILE A 177 -1.68 -17.57 6.96
N LYS A 178 -1.03 -17.00 7.99
CA LYS A 178 -1.71 -16.58 9.21
C LYS A 178 -2.76 -15.49 8.96
N LEU A 179 -2.46 -14.54 8.07
CA LEU A 179 -3.40 -13.48 7.70
C LEU A 179 -4.50 -13.99 6.76
N PHE A 180 -4.16 -14.88 5.83
CA PHE A 180 -5.12 -15.56 4.97
C PHE A 180 -6.21 -16.26 5.79
N GLU A 181 -5.84 -17.09 6.77
CA GLU A 181 -6.81 -17.75 7.65
C GLU A 181 -7.59 -16.76 8.53
N ARG A 182 -6.99 -15.63 8.90
CA ARG A 182 -7.67 -14.58 9.68
C ARG A 182 -8.80 -13.90 8.90
N PHE A 183 -8.74 -13.91 7.58
CA PHE A 183 -9.84 -13.48 6.71
C PHE A 183 -10.94 -14.53 6.53
N ASN A 184 -10.91 -15.61 7.32
CA ASN A 184 -11.90 -16.67 7.37
C ASN A 184 -12.25 -17.21 5.96
N PRO A 185 -11.29 -17.83 5.26
CA PRO A 185 -11.47 -18.30 3.91
C PRO A 185 -12.56 -19.39 3.86
N THR A 186 -13.31 -19.42 2.76
CA THR A 186 -14.22 -20.52 2.47
C THR A 186 -13.45 -21.83 2.27
N ALA A 187 -14.16 -22.96 2.21
CA ALA A 187 -13.52 -24.25 1.93
C ALA A 187 -12.80 -24.28 0.57
N ASP A 188 -13.40 -23.67 -0.46
CA ASP A 188 -12.79 -23.57 -1.79
C ASP A 188 -11.58 -22.65 -1.77
N GLU A 189 -11.70 -21.47 -1.15
CA GLU A 189 -10.59 -20.54 -0.98
C GLU A 189 -9.40 -21.19 -0.28
N ARG A 190 -9.65 -21.95 0.80
CA ARG A 190 -8.61 -22.67 1.53
C ARG A 190 -7.97 -23.77 0.70
N ARG A 191 -8.77 -24.54 -0.05
CA ARG A 191 -8.26 -25.59 -0.95
C ARG A 191 -7.34 -25.00 -2.01
N ASP A 192 -7.73 -23.88 -2.58
CA ASP A 192 -7.06 -23.28 -3.73
C ASP A 192 -5.96 -22.29 -3.29
N GLY A 193 -5.91 -21.92 -2.00
CA GLY A 193 -4.96 -20.97 -1.43
C GLY A 193 -5.20 -19.53 -1.87
N LEU A 194 -6.44 -19.20 -2.27
CA LEU A 194 -6.83 -17.92 -2.89
C LEU A 194 -8.01 -17.28 -2.15
N LEU A 195 -7.97 -15.97 -1.95
CA LEU A 195 -9.15 -15.21 -1.52
C LEU A 195 -9.90 -14.70 -2.74
N TYR A 196 -11.04 -15.32 -3.03
CA TYR A 196 -11.93 -14.96 -4.12
C TYR A 196 -12.63 -13.63 -3.81
N GLY A 197 -12.83 -12.80 -4.85
CA GLY A 197 -13.39 -11.45 -4.71
C GLY A 197 -12.36 -10.36 -4.38
N GLY A 198 -11.12 -10.74 -4.04
CA GLY A 198 -10.01 -9.81 -3.87
C GLY A 198 -10.04 -9.02 -2.56
N LEU A 199 -9.07 -8.13 -2.43
CA LEU A 199 -8.84 -7.29 -1.25
C LEU A 199 -8.80 -5.82 -1.66
N THR A 200 -9.21 -4.96 -0.73
CA THR A 200 -8.93 -3.53 -0.77
C THR A 200 -7.82 -3.25 0.24
N TRP A 201 -6.79 -2.53 -0.18
CA TRP A 201 -5.66 -2.19 0.69
C TRP A 201 -5.07 -0.81 0.36
N ASP A 202 -4.30 -0.26 1.30
CA ASP A 202 -3.43 0.91 1.13
C ASP A 202 -2.42 0.95 2.28
N PHE A 203 -1.40 1.79 2.15
CA PHE A 203 -0.54 2.15 3.28
C PHE A 203 -1.37 2.85 4.37
N ASP A 204 -1.05 2.55 5.63
CA ASP A 204 -1.70 3.16 6.79
C ASP A 204 -1.16 4.58 6.99
N ASN A 205 -1.46 5.50 6.07
CA ASN A 205 -1.20 6.93 6.18
C ASN A 205 -2.22 7.79 5.39
N ILE A 206 -3.43 7.28 5.20
CA ILE A 206 -4.48 7.94 4.40
C ILE A 206 -4.73 9.39 4.85
N ASN A 207 -4.70 9.62 6.17
CA ASN A 207 -4.95 10.91 6.80
C ASN A 207 -3.69 11.74 7.01
N GLY A 208 -2.51 11.27 6.59
CA GLY A 208 -1.24 11.92 6.90
C GLY A 208 -0.83 11.84 8.38
N THR A 209 -1.55 11.05 9.19
CA THR A 209 -1.33 10.94 10.64
C THR A 209 -0.26 9.92 11.02
N HIS A 210 0.13 9.05 10.09
CA HIS A 210 1.10 7.97 10.28
C HIS A 210 2.20 8.06 9.21
N PRO A 211 2.95 9.17 9.12
CA PRO A 211 3.88 9.42 8.02
C PRO A 211 4.98 8.37 7.89
N GLN A 212 5.33 7.66 8.97
CA GLN A 212 6.25 6.53 8.94
C GLN A 212 5.79 5.40 8.02
N ASN A 213 4.47 5.23 7.85
CA ASN A 213 3.85 4.23 7.01
C ASN A 213 3.61 4.72 5.58
N ALA A 214 3.87 5.99 5.25
CA ALA A 214 3.64 6.50 3.90
C ALA A 214 4.46 5.72 2.84
N PRO A 215 3.93 5.44 1.64
CA PRO A 215 4.72 4.83 0.60
C PRO A 215 5.85 5.78 0.18
N ILE A 216 6.97 5.18 -0.20
CA ILE A 216 7.98 5.87 -1.00
C ILE A 216 7.80 5.58 -2.48
#